data_AF-A0A814YAS1-F1
#
_entry.id   AF-A0A814YAS1-F1
#
_cell.length_a   1.000
_cell.length_b   1.000
_cell.length_c   1.000
_cell.angle_alpha   90.00
_cell.angle_beta   90.00
_cell.angle_gamma   90.00
#
_symmetry.space_group_name_H-M   'P 1'
#
loop_
_entity.id
_entity.type
_entity.pdbx_description
1 polymer ?
#
loop_
_entity_poly.entity_id
_entity_poly.type
_entity_poly.pdbx_seq_one_letter_code
_entity_poly.pdbx_strand_id
1 'polypeptide(L)'
;MEPPDTRMVKKCAYHSHVVLRFAPNSQIAITIASTGVAGSLSNQLNSPNGIFVDDNLTLYIAEHQNHRISMWKYGSLSGITVAGTGIAGSSLQQLNEPTDVVVDPYGYMYITEEGNNRIVRWKLGSDSGICIAACTGINGTQMNQLYAPVSIVFDSTGSLYISDYYNYRVQKFQFLYNANQTTTTGQSIATVPTTKITTTKRRLITTPTNNNQEISASFTISGTTIMGCYLIFMTLYYNY
;
A
#
# COMPACT_ATOMS: atom_id res chain seq x y z
N MET A 1 -15.79 -14.94 25.54
CA MET A 1 -14.87 -13.83 25.20
C MET A 1 -15.22 -13.40 23.80
N GLU A 2 -15.62 -12.16 23.62
CA GLU A 2 -15.87 -11.60 22.28
C GLU A 2 -14.53 -11.58 21.50
N PRO A 3 -14.51 -11.95 20.21
CA PRO A 3 -13.31 -11.80 19.40
C PRO A 3 -12.91 -10.31 19.32
N PRO A 4 -11.61 -9.98 19.23
CA PRO A 4 -11.16 -8.60 19.14
C PRO A 4 -11.75 -7.93 17.90
N ASP A 5 -12.52 -6.85 18.09
CA ASP A 5 -13.12 -6.08 17.00
C ASP A 5 -12.03 -5.55 16.04
N THR A 6 -12.09 -6.01 14.79
CA THR A 6 -11.14 -5.69 13.71
C THR A 6 -11.37 -4.30 13.11
N ARG A 7 -12.41 -3.58 13.52
CA ARG A 7 -12.74 -2.22 13.04
C ARG A 7 -11.88 -1.16 13.71
N MET A 8 -10.58 -1.19 13.46
CA MET A 8 -9.64 -0.16 13.91
C MET A 8 -9.35 0.82 12.75
N VAL A 9 -9.69 2.09 12.94
CA VAL A 9 -9.15 3.14 12.07
C VAL A 9 -7.68 3.32 12.47
N LYS A 10 -6.78 3.06 11.53
CA LYS A 10 -5.32 3.18 11.71
C LYS A 10 -4.86 4.35 10.86
N LYS A 11 -4.31 5.37 11.51
CA LYS A 11 -3.79 6.56 10.82
C LYS A 11 -2.30 6.65 11.07
N CYS A 12 -1.54 6.62 9.98
CA CYS A 12 -0.18 7.16 9.98
C CYS A 12 -0.31 8.68 9.97
N ALA A 13 0.25 9.33 10.98
CA ALA A 13 0.23 10.78 11.04
C ALA A 13 1.61 11.29 10.58
N TYR A 14 1.67 11.68 9.30
CA TYR A 14 2.86 12.18 8.61
C TYR A 14 3.68 13.18 9.45
N HIS A 15 3.00 14.11 10.14
CA HIS A 15 3.62 15.17 10.93
C HIS A 15 3.97 14.79 12.37
N SER A 16 3.37 13.74 12.92
CA SER A 16 3.59 13.34 14.32
C SER A 16 4.40 12.06 14.45
N HIS A 17 4.82 11.45 13.34
CA HIS A 17 5.74 10.31 13.30
C HIS A 17 5.32 9.13 14.20
N VAL A 18 4.00 8.98 14.41
CA VAL A 18 3.38 7.91 15.20
C VAL A 18 2.32 7.19 14.39
N VAL A 19 2.07 5.95 14.77
CA VAL A 19 0.85 5.23 14.39
C VAL A 19 -0.10 5.21 15.57
N LEU A 20 -1.33 5.65 15.30
CA LEU A 20 -2.41 5.72 16.27
C LEU A 20 -3.46 4.64 16.01
N ARG A 21 -3.93 4.03 17.09
CA ARG A 21 -5.11 3.14 17.08
C ARG A 21 -6.27 3.82 17.79
N PHE A 22 -7.41 3.87 17.11
CA PHE A 22 -8.69 4.29 17.69
C PHE A 22 -9.56 3.07 17.96
N ALA A 23 -10.19 3.03 19.14
CA ALA A 23 -11.28 2.08 19.38
C ALA A 23 -12.50 2.47 18.51
N PRO A 24 -13.39 1.51 18.16
CA PRO A 24 -14.61 1.83 17.42
C PRO A 24 -15.38 2.98 18.08
N ASN A 25 -15.72 4.00 17.28
CA ASN A 25 -16.42 5.22 17.72
C ASN A 25 -15.69 6.08 18.77
N SER A 26 -14.41 5.81 19.07
CA SER A 26 -13.60 6.63 19.96
C SER A 26 -12.89 7.77 19.20
N GLN A 27 -12.86 8.95 19.80
CA GLN A 27 -11.98 10.05 19.38
C GLN A 27 -10.61 9.99 20.06
N ILE A 28 -10.48 9.16 21.09
CA ILE A 28 -9.23 8.95 21.83
C ILE A 28 -8.44 7.85 21.13
N ALA A 29 -7.18 8.14 20.82
CA ALA A 29 -6.22 7.20 20.28
C ALA A 29 -5.18 6.78 21.32
N ILE A 30 -4.65 5.58 21.13
CA ILE A 30 -3.41 5.13 21.75
C ILE A 30 -2.30 5.04 20.72
N THR A 31 -1.08 5.38 21.12
CA THR A 31 0.12 5.18 20.29
C THR A 31 0.48 3.69 20.26
N ILE A 32 0.60 3.13 19.07
CA ILE A 32 0.90 1.71 18.85
C ILE A 32 2.22 1.47 18.10
N ALA A 33 2.86 2.53 17.60
CA ALA A 33 4.23 2.49 17.11
C ALA A 33 4.87 3.88 17.22
N SER A 34 6.20 3.88 17.43
CA SER A 34 7.05 5.06 17.61
C SER A 34 6.83 5.85 18.91
N THR A 35 7.83 6.66 19.24
CA THR A 35 7.81 7.65 20.33
C THR A 35 7.26 9.02 19.89
N GLY A 36 7.04 9.22 18.58
CA GLY A 36 6.58 10.49 18.01
C GLY A 36 7.68 11.51 17.71
N VAL A 37 8.94 11.12 17.91
CA VAL A 37 10.09 11.85 17.42
C VAL A 37 10.50 11.29 16.06
N ALA A 38 10.67 12.18 15.07
CA ALA A 38 11.18 11.81 13.76
C ALA A 38 12.59 11.24 13.88
N GLY A 39 12.85 10.11 13.23
CA GLY A 39 14.20 9.56 13.18
C GLY A 39 14.24 8.14 12.63
N SER A 40 15.44 7.55 12.65
CA SER A 40 15.73 6.25 12.03
C SER A 40 16.01 5.14 13.05
N LEU A 41 16.01 5.45 14.35
CA LEU A 41 16.14 4.44 15.41
C LEU A 41 14.98 3.44 15.39
N SER A 42 15.17 2.29 16.03
CA SER A 42 14.17 1.21 16.04
C SER A 42 12.87 1.59 16.75
N ASN A 43 12.87 2.62 17.60
CA ASN A 43 11.69 3.16 18.27
C ASN A 43 11.17 4.48 17.65
N GLN A 44 11.64 4.83 16.46
CA GLN A 44 11.30 6.05 15.74
C GLN A 44 10.79 5.73 14.33
N LEU A 45 10.01 6.65 13.78
CA LEU A 45 9.57 6.62 12.39
C LEU A 45 9.94 7.94 11.72
N ASN A 46 10.11 7.94 10.41
CA ASN A 46 10.30 9.17 9.64
C ASN A 46 9.39 9.20 8.42
N SER A 47 8.47 10.17 8.39
CA SER A 47 7.36 10.27 7.44
C SER A 47 6.68 8.91 7.14
N PRO A 48 5.99 8.30 8.11
CA PRO A 48 5.22 7.10 7.85
C PRO A 48 4.02 7.45 6.96
N ASN A 49 3.94 6.86 5.76
CA ASN A 49 2.90 7.15 4.76
C ASN A 49 1.83 6.06 4.72
N GLY A 50 2.24 4.84 4.36
CA GLY A 50 1.36 3.68 4.25
C GLY A 50 1.45 2.76 5.45
N ILE A 51 0.35 2.06 5.74
CA ILE A 51 0.30 1.04 6.79
C ILE A 51 -0.57 -0.14 6.38
N PHE A 52 0.00 -1.33 6.53
CA PHE A 52 -0.74 -2.58 6.51
C PHE A 52 -0.73 -3.21 7.89
N VAL A 53 -1.82 -3.91 8.23
CA VAL A 53 -1.88 -4.68 9.46
C VAL A 53 -2.48 -6.04 9.20
N ASP A 54 -1.78 -7.07 9.64
CA ASP A 54 -2.23 -8.45 9.54
C ASP A 54 -3.24 -8.82 10.65
N ASP A 55 -3.76 -10.05 10.57
CA ASP A 55 -4.71 -10.58 11.54
C ASP A 55 -4.11 -10.76 12.95
N ASN A 56 -2.78 -10.78 13.07
CA ASN A 56 -2.06 -10.83 14.35
C ASN A 56 -1.79 -9.44 14.94
N LEU A 57 -2.36 -8.38 14.34
CA LEU A 57 -2.11 -6.98 14.69
C LEU A 57 -0.65 -6.54 14.52
N THR A 58 0.11 -7.23 13.68
CA THR A 58 1.45 -6.81 13.25
C THR A 58 1.32 -5.68 12.24
N LEU A 59 1.97 -4.55 12.50
CA LEU A 59 1.98 -3.39 11.62
C LEU A 59 3.17 -3.49 10.66
N TYR A 60 2.93 -3.14 9.41
CA TYR A 60 3.95 -2.91 8.39
C TYR A 60 3.80 -1.47 7.92
N ILE A 61 4.86 -0.68 8.06
CA ILE A 61 4.82 0.77 7.87
C ILE A 61 5.80 1.15 6.78
N ALA A 62 5.30 1.82 5.75
CA ALA A 62 6.14 2.44 4.73
C ALA A 62 6.67 3.78 5.27
N GLU A 63 7.97 3.84 5.53
CA GLU A 63 8.64 5.05 6.04
C GLU A 63 9.30 5.77 4.88
N HIS A 64 8.63 6.80 4.37
CA HIS A 64 9.02 7.50 3.16
C HIS A 64 10.44 8.08 3.26
N GLN A 65 10.74 8.77 4.37
CA GLN A 65 12.03 9.44 4.57
C GLN A 65 13.12 8.52 5.16
N ASN A 66 12.74 7.32 5.64
CA ASN A 66 13.72 6.31 6.03
C ASN A 66 13.93 5.26 4.93
N HIS A 67 13.29 5.38 3.75
CA HIS A 67 13.51 4.48 2.61
C HIS A 67 13.42 2.98 2.98
N ARG A 68 12.46 2.63 3.83
CA ARG A 68 12.31 1.28 4.39
C ARG A 68 10.87 0.93 4.68
N ILE A 69 10.60 -0.36 4.81
CA ILE A 69 9.41 -0.88 5.49
C ILE A 69 9.83 -1.38 6.88
N SER A 70 9.18 -0.89 7.93
CA SER A 70 9.35 -1.43 9.28
C SER A 70 8.16 -2.29 9.71
N MET A 71 8.44 -3.35 10.47
CA MET A 71 7.47 -4.26 11.04
C MET A 71 7.43 -4.09 12.56
N TRP A 72 6.23 -3.94 13.12
CA TRP A 72 5.99 -3.74 14.55
C TRP A 72 4.96 -4.74 15.05
N LYS A 73 5.37 -5.62 15.97
CA LYS A 73 4.41 -6.51 16.64
C LYS A 73 3.55 -5.73 17.62
N TYR A 74 2.33 -6.18 17.83
CA TYR A 74 1.43 -5.57 18.82
C TYR A 74 2.08 -5.52 20.21
N GLY A 75 2.08 -4.33 20.81
CA GLY A 75 2.70 -4.08 22.13
C GLY A 75 4.22 -3.92 22.12
N SER A 76 4.88 -3.99 20.96
CA SER A 76 6.33 -3.75 20.86
C SER A 76 6.67 -2.27 21.02
N LEU A 77 7.78 -1.98 21.71
CA LEU A 77 8.33 -0.63 21.84
C LEU A 77 9.26 -0.25 20.68
N SER A 78 9.61 -1.21 19.84
CA SER A 78 10.48 -1.03 18.68
C SER A 78 10.02 -1.86 17.49
N GLY A 79 10.31 -1.35 16.29
CA GLY A 79 10.17 -2.05 15.03
C GLY A 79 11.49 -2.63 14.54
N ILE A 80 11.38 -3.48 13.53
CA ILE A 80 12.50 -3.99 12.76
C ILE A 80 12.33 -3.64 11.28
N THR A 81 13.42 -3.32 10.60
CA THR A 81 13.40 -3.16 9.14
C THR A 81 13.20 -4.53 8.49
N VAL A 82 12.20 -4.65 7.61
CA VAL A 82 11.87 -5.89 6.89
C VAL A 82 12.02 -5.77 5.37
N ALA A 83 12.16 -4.56 4.84
CA ALA A 83 12.54 -4.29 3.46
C ALA A 83 13.24 -2.92 3.34
N GLY A 84 14.17 -2.82 2.39
CA GLY A 84 15.04 -1.66 2.22
C GLY A 84 16.19 -1.60 3.23
N THR A 85 17.22 -0.81 2.92
CA THR A 85 18.42 -0.69 3.77
C THR A 85 18.41 0.54 4.68
N GLY A 86 17.39 1.40 4.59
CA GLY A 86 17.41 2.70 5.25
C GLY A 86 18.03 3.82 4.41
N ILE A 87 18.55 3.48 3.21
CA ILE A 87 19.25 4.41 2.31
C ILE A 87 18.56 4.39 0.96
N ALA A 88 18.18 5.58 0.47
CA ALA A 88 17.59 5.76 -0.85
C ALA A 88 18.42 5.10 -1.96
N GLY A 89 17.76 4.38 -2.86
CA GLY A 89 18.42 3.83 -4.04
C GLY A 89 17.46 3.06 -4.94
N SER A 90 17.95 2.67 -6.11
CA SER A 90 17.18 1.96 -7.14
C SER A 90 17.52 0.48 -7.27
N SER A 91 18.51 -0.01 -6.52
CA SER A 91 18.83 -1.44 -6.46
C SER A 91 17.67 -2.25 -5.87
N LEU A 92 17.71 -3.58 -6.01
CA LEU A 92 16.68 -4.46 -5.46
C LEU A 92 16.79 -4.68 -3.94
N GLN A 93 17.91 -4.27 -3.31
CA GLN A 93 18.04 -4.25 -1.86
C GLN A 93 17.57 -2.91 -1.25
N GLN A 94 17.44 -1.88 -2.07
CA GLN A 94 17.08 -0.54 -1.63
C GLN A 94 15.65 -0.21 -2.00
N LEU A 95 15.08 0.70 -1.23
CA LEU A 95 13.83 1.37 -1.58
C LEU A 95 14.14 2.85 -1.78
N ASN A 96 13.26 3.54 -2.51
CA ASN A 96 13.28 4.99 -2.59
C ASN A 96 11.87 5.54 -2.40
N GLU A 97 11.67 6.22 -1.26
CA GLU A 97 10.41 6.89 -0.92
C GLU A 97 9.20 5.95 -1.02
N PRO A 98 9.18 4.86 -0.21
CA PRO A 98 8.05 3.95 -0.22
C PRO A 98 6.81 4.67 0.34
N THR A 99 5.71 4.60 -0.39
CA THR A 99 4.47 5.30 -0.06
C THR A 99 3.42 4.39 0.53
N ASP A 100 3.41 3.12 0.13
CA ASP A 100 2.42 2.14 0.57
C ASP A 100 2.99 0.73 0.62
N VAL A 101 2.38 -0.11 1.45
CA VAL A 101 2.71 -1.53 1.59
C VAL A 101 1.44 -2.34 1.83
N VAL A 102 1.32 -3.49 1.18
CA VAL A 102 0.34 -4.53 1.51
C VAL A 102 1.04 -5.88 1.63
N VAL A 103 0.56 -6.76 2.50
CA VAL A 103 1.17 -8.08 2.73
C VAL A 103 0.15 -9.17 2.45
N ASP A 104 0.53 -10.19 1.68
CA ASP A 104 -0.32 -11.36 1.46
C ASP A 104 -0.14 -12.43 2.54
N PRO A 105 -1.04 -13.42 2.64
CA PRO A 105 -0.95 -14.51 3.62
C PRO A 105 0.30 -15.39 3.49
N TYR A 106 1.03 -15.33 2.36
CA TYR A 106 2.28 -16.06 2.15
C TYR A 106 3.50 -15.23 2.60
N GLY A 107 3.28 -14.01 3.10
CA GLY A 107 4.31 -13.11 3.58
C GLY A 107 5.12 -12.49 2.44
N TYR A 108 4.52 -12.27 1.27
CA TYR A 108 5.03 -11.32 0.30
C TYR A 108 4.45 -9.95 0.58
N MET A 109 5.33 -8.97 0.71
CA MET A 109 5.00 -7.56 0.74
C MET A 109 4.98 -7.03 -0.69
N TYR A 110 4.03 -6.16 -1.00
CA TYR A 110 3.97 -5.41 -2.23
C TYR A 110 4.08 -3.94 -1.83
N ILE A 111 5.06 -3.25 -2.40
CA ILE A 111 5.53 -1.95 -1.95
C ILE A 111 5.45 -0.99 -3.13
N THR A 112 4.80 0.14 -2.91
CA THR A 112 4.78 1.25 -3.86
C THR A 112 5.99 2.12 -3.60
N GLU A 113 6.83 2.33 -4.62
CA GLU A 113 7.97 3.24 -4.56
C GLU A 113 7.71 4.48 -5.41
N GLU A 114 7.51 5.62 -4.74
CA GLU A 114 7.30 6.91 -5.41
C GLU A 114 8.58 7.35 -6.13
N GLY A 115 9.70 7.36 -5.41
CA GLY A 115 10.98 7.87 -5.91
C GLY A 115 11.56 7.04 -7.07
N ASN A 116 11.17 5.78 -7.20
CA ASN A 116 11.57 4.88 -8.31
C ASN A 116 10.45 4.63 -9.33
N ASN A 117 9.25 5.21 -9.15
CA ASN A 117 8.09 5.05 -10.02
C ASN A 117 7.73 3.58 -10.33
N ARG A 118 7.84 2.69 -9.34
CA ARG A 118 7.68 1.24 -9.54
C ARG A 118 6.95 0.57 -8.38
N ILE A 119 6.49 -0.66 -8.61
CA ILE A 119 6.01 -1.55 -7.55
C ILE A 119 6.98 -2.71 -7.39
N VAL A 120 7.36 -2.97 -6.14
CA VAL A 120 8.27 -4.06 -5.76
C VAL A 120 7.53 -5.10 -4.92
N ARG A 121 7.76 -6.37 -5.22
CA ARG A 121 7.36 -7.49 -4.36
C ARG A 121 8.55 -7.95 -3.55
N TRP A 122 8.39 -8.12 -2.25
CA TRP A 122 9.46 -8.45 -1.32
C TRP A 122 9.02 -9.57 -0.37
N LYS A 123 9.75 -10.69 -0.33
CA LYS A 123 9.43 -11.78 0.60
C LYS A 123 9.96 -11.44 2.00
N LEU A 124 9.13 -11.55 3.03
CA LEU A 124 9.59 -11.42 4.41
C LEU A 124 10.76 -12.37 4.70
N GLY A 125 11.84 -11.82 5.26
CA GLY A 125 13.09 -12.53 5.53
C GLY A 125 14.09 -12.55 4.37
N SER A 126 13.77 -11.93 3.23
CA SER A 126 14.70 -11.76 2.11
C SER A 126 15.44 -10.41 2.18
N ASP A 127 16.66 -10.37 1.64
CA ASP A 127 17.48 -9.16 1.57
C ASP A 127 17.19 -8.29 0.33
N SER A 128 16.37 -8.78 -0.59
CA SER A 128 16.02 -8.04 -1.81
C SER A 128 14.59 -8.32 -2.28
N GLY A 129 14.00 -7.30 -2.89
CA GLY A 129 12.75 -7.42 -3.62
C GLY A 129 12.94 -7.82 -5.08
N ILE A 130 11.83 -7.91 -5.79
CA ILE A 130 11.77 -7.97 -7.25
C ILE A 130 10.83 -6.88 -7.74
N CYS A 131 11.19 -6.18 -8.80
CA CYS A 131 10.24 -5.27 -9.43
C CYS A 131 9.17 -6.07 -10.17
N ILE A 132 7.90 -5.71 -9.95
CA ILE A 132 6.75 -6.40 -10.55
C ILE A 132 5.91 -5.49 -11.46
N ALA A 133 5.98 -4.16 -11.33
CA ALA A 133 5.27 -3.24 -12.23
C ALA A 133 6.08 -1.95 -12.44
N ALA A 134 6.04 -1.41 -13.65
CA ALA A 134 6.78 -0.21 -14.08
C ALA A 134 8.29 -0.30 -13.84
N CYS A 135 8.88 -1.45 -14.15
CA CYS A 135 10.27 -1.78 -13.87
C CYS A 135 11.32 -1.08 -14.75
N THR A 136 10.88 -0.16 -15.60
CA THR A 136 11.80 0.71 -16.34
C THR A 136 12.48 1.74 -15.43
N GLY A 137 11.89 2.03 -14.27
CA GLY A 137 12.38 3.08 -13.36
C GLY A 137 12.26 4.49 -13.91
N ILE A 138 11.57 4.65 -15.05
CA ILE A 138 11.36 5.93 -15.73
C ILE A 138 9.89 6.30 -15.56
N ASN A 139 9.65 7.53 -15.12
CA ASN A 139 8.29 8.04 -15.05
C ASN A 139 7.71 8.28 -16.45
N GLY A 140 6.39 8.16 -16.59
CA GLY A 140 5.76 8.46 -17.87
C GLY A 140 4.28 8.12 -17.91
N THR A 141 3.69 8.38 -19.08
CA THR A 141 2.24 8.27 -19.32
C THR A 141 1.86 7.02 -20.11
N GLN A 142 2.84 6.25 -20.61
CA GLN A 142 2.57 5.05 -21.39
C GLN A 142 2.04 3.91 -20.51
N MET A 143 1.61 2.82 -21.13
CA MET A 143 1.31 1.58 -20.42
C MET A 143 2.58 1.09 -19.72
N ASN A 144 2.43 0.58 -18.49
CA ASN A 144 3.56 0.09 -17.68
C ASN A 144 4.60 1.17 -17.34
N GLN A 145 4.20 2.44 -17.36
CA GLN A 145 4.94 3.55 -16.76
C GLN A 145 4.05 4.20 -15.70
N LEU A 146 4.63 4.60 -14.57
CA LEU A 146 3.95 5.31 -13.49
C LEU A 146 4.57 6.69 -13.31
N TYR A 147 3.90 7.59 -12.62
CA TYR A 147 4.46 8.85 -12.18
C TYR A 147 3.99 9.19 -10.76
N ALA A 148 4.91 9.05 -9.81
CA ALA A 148 4.71 9.14 -8.37
C ALA A 148 3.54 8.26 -7.90
N PRO A 149 3.61 6.92 -8.05
CA PRO A 149 2.55 6.07 -7.54
C PRO A 149 2.47 6.17 -6.01
N VAL A 150 1.24 6.22 -5.48
CA VAL A 150 1.01 6.47 -4.04
C VAL A 150 0.44 5.28 -3.29
N SER A 151 -0.45 4.49 -3.90
CA SER A 151 -1.17 3.41 -3.21
C SER A 151 -1.46 2.24 -4.14
N ILE A 152 -1.63 1.07 -3.53
CA ILE A 152 -1.95 -0.16 -4.25
C ILE A 152 -3.06 -0.95 -3.58
N VAL A 153 -3.81 -1.72 -4.38
CA VAL A 153 -4.79 -2.68 -3.88
C VAL A 153 -4.95 -3.86 -4.84
N PHE A 154 -5.19 -5.05 -4.29
CA PHE A 154 -5.48 -6.25 -5.06
C PHE A 154 -6.98 -6.54 -5.09
N ASP A 155 -7.52 -6.86 -6.27
CA ASP A 155 -8.85 -7.47 -6.37
C ASP A 155 -8.84 -8.98 -6.04
N SER A 156 -10.02 -9.59 -5.94
CA SER A 156 -10.18 -11.01 -5.59
C SER A 156 -9.70 -11.95 -6.69
N THR A 157 -9.44 -11.42 -7.88
CA THR A 157 -8.85 -12.16 -9.00
C THR A 157 -7.32 -12.10 -8.99
N GLY A 158 -6.73 -11.34 -8.06
CA GLY A 158 -5.29 -11.12 -7.96
C GLY A 158 -4.76 -10.02 -8.88
N SER A 159 -5.64 -9.20 -9.48
CA SER A 159 -5.20 -8.04 -10.25
C SER A 159 -4.84 -6.89 -9.31
N LEU A 160 -3.76 -6.18 -9.63
CA LEU A 160 -3.28 -5.04 -8.88
C LEU A 160 -3.77 -3.74 -9.49
N TYR A 161 -4.29 -2.86 -8.67
CA TYR A 161 -4.65 -1.49 -9.02
C TYR A 161 -3.66 -0.55 -8.37
N ILE A 162 -3.13 0.39 -9.15
CA ILE A 162 -2.12 1.35 -8.71
C ILE A 162 -2.67 2.75 -8.93
N SER A 163 -2.67 3.58 -7.88
CA SER A 163 -2.95 5.02 -8.02
C SER A 163 -1.73 5.72 -8.60
N ASP A 164 -1.82 6.11 -9.86
CA ASP A 164 -0.75 6.76 -10.63
C ASP A 164 -0.96 8.28 -10.55
N TYR A 165 -0.46 8.87 -9.45
CA TYR A 165 -0.93 10.14 -8.90
C TYR A 165 -0.78 11.31 -9.86
N TYR A 166 0.43 11.57 -10.37
CA TYR A 166 0.66 12.71 -11.27
C TYR A 166 0.10 12.50 -12.68
N ASN A 167 -0.29 11.28 -13.01
CA ASN A 167 -0.98 10.96 -14.25
C ASN A 167 -2.51 10.99 -14.11
N TYR A 168 -3.05 11.31 -12.92
CA TYR A 168 -4.50 11.40 -12.64
C TYR A 168 -5.28 10.16 -13.10
N ARG A 169 -4.69 8.98 -12.89
CA ARG A 169 -5.27 7.72 -13.36
C ARG A 169 -5.05 6.60 -12.36
N VAL A 170 -5.82 5.53 -12.55
CA VAL A 170 -5.56 4.22 -11.96
C VAL A 170 -5.15 3.27 -13.07
N GLN A 171 -4.06 2.55 -12.88
CA GLN A 171 -3.66 1.47 -13.78
C GLN A 171 -3.97 0.10 -13.16
N LYS A 172 -4.52 -0.80 -13.97
CA LYS A 172 -4.74 -2.20 -13.60
C LYS A 172 -3.63 -3.05 -14.20
N PHE A 173 -2.96 -3.81 -13.34
CA PHE A 173 -1.95 -4.79 -13.69
C PHE A 173 -2.48 -6.20 -13.44
N GLN A 174 -2.28 -7.07 -14.41
CA GLN A 174 -2.53 -8.49 -14.25
C GLN A 174 -1.19 -9.22 -14.17
N PHE A 175 -1.09 -10.12 -13.19
CA PHE A 175 0.06 -11.01 -13.04
C PHE A 175 -0.34 -12.39 -13.54
N LEU A 176 0.48 -12.95 -14.42
CA LEU A 176 0.36 -14.35 -14.78
C LEU A 176 1.02 -15.16 -13.67
N TYR A 177 0.21 -15.86 -12.89
CA TYR A 177 0.71 -16.76 -11.86
C TYR A 177 1.25 -18.02 -12.54
N ASN A 178 2.58 -18.17 -12.57
CA ASN A 178 3.18 -19.43 -13.01
C ASN A 178 3.13 -20.41 -11.83
N ALA A 179 2.86 -21.69 -12.10
CA ALA A 179 2.63 -22.75 -11.10
C ALA A 179 3.77 -22.96 -10.06
N ASN A 180 4.88 -22.23 -10.18
CA ASN A 180 6.05 -22.27 -9.30
C ASN A 180 6.13 -21.09 -8.31
N GLN A 181 5.07 -20.29 -8.14
CA GLN A 181 5.02 -19.08 -7.28
C GLN A 181 6.04 -17.95 -7.62
N THR A 182 6.71 -18.04 -8.76
CA THR A 182 7.49 -16.95 -9.33
C THR A 182 6.56 -15.99 -10.08
N THR A 183 6.12 -14.93 -9.40
CA THR A 183 5.41 -13.83 -10.06
C THR A 183 6.36 -13.19 -11.07
N THR A 184 5.93 -13.21 -12.33
CA THR A 184 6.56 -12.47 -13.42
C THR A 184 6.19 -10.99 -13.32
N THR A 185 6.89 -10.13 -14.07
CA THR A 185 6.51 -8.73 -14.23
C THR A 185 5.07 -8.64 -14.74
N GLY A 186 4.22 -7.91 -14.02
CA GLY A 186 2.84 -7.67 -14.40
C GLY A 186 2.75 -6.81 -15.64
N GLN A 187 1.71 -7.05 -16.44
CA GLN A 187 1.40 -6.21 -17.59
C GLN A 187 0.25 -5.28 -17.23
N SER A 188 0.40 -3.99 -17.58
CA SER A 188 -0.72 -3.06 -17.53
C SER A 188 -1.72 -3.46 -18.60
N ILE A 189 -2.97 -3.67 -18.20
CA ILE A 189 -4.05 -4.15 -19.09
C ILE A 189 -5.19 -3.14 -19.24
N ALA A 190 -5.25 -2.13 -18.36
CA ALA A 190 -6.27 -1.08 -18.42
C ALA A 190 -5.82 0.17 -17.67
N THR A 191 -6.38 1.31 -18.07
CA THR A 191 -6.20 2.61 -17.43
C THR A 191 -7.55 3.31 -17.30
N VAL A 192 -7.84 3.85 -16.12
CA VAL A 192 -9.07 4.61 -15.86
C VAL A 192 -8.72 6.02 -15.37
N PRO A 193 -9.20 7.10 -16.02
CA PRO A 193 -9.05 8.46 -15.50
C PRO A 193 -9.77 8.64 -14.17
N THR A 194 -9.16 9.33 -13.21
CA THR A 194 -9.78 9.56 -11.89
C THR A 194 -11.04 10.43 -11.96
N THR A 195 -11.17 11.29 -12.97
CA THR A 195 -12.37 12.11 -13.23
C THR A 195 -13.62 11.28 -13.53
N LYS A 196 -13.47 10.02 -13.95
CA LYS A 196 -14.58 9.07 -14.13
C LYS A 196 -14.91 8.28 -12.85
N ILE A 197 -14.14 8.44 -11.78
CA ILE A 197 -14.37 7.80 -10.48
C ILE A 197 -15.21 8.75 -9.62
N THR A 198 -16.53 8.64 -9.70
CA THR A 198 -17.44 9.51 -8.93
C THR A 198 -17.66 8.95 -7.51
N THR A 199 -17.35 9.75 -6.49
CA THR A 199 -17.47 9.46 -5.05
C THR A 199 -18.90 9.56 -4.52
N THR A 200 -19.88 9.02 -5.24
CA THR A 200 -21.21 8.81 -4.66
C THR A 200 -21.40 7.32 -4.49
N LYS A 201 -21.40 6.87 -3.22
CA LYS A 201 -21.65 5.50 -2.77
C LYS A 201 -22.64 4.77 -3.70
N ARG A 202 -22.13 4.04 -4.70
CA ARG A 202 -22.81 3.03 -5.54
C ARG A 202 -21.83 2.52 -6.60
N ARG A 203 -21.42 1.26 -6.43
CA ARG A 203 -21.19 0.25 -7.47
C ARG A 203 -20.49 0.74 -8.76
N LEU A 204 -19.18 0.50 -8.87
CA LEU A 204 -18.52 0.51 -10.17
C LEU A 204 -18.92 -0.79 -10.89
N ILE A 205 -19.77 -0.68 -11.92
CA ILE A 205 -20.11 -1.80 -12.81
C ILE A 205 -19.08 -1.78 -13.94
N THR A 206 -18.21 -2.78 -14.00
CA THR A 206 -17.47 -3.09 -15.23
C THR A 206 -18.24 -4.19 -15.96
N THR A 207 -18.75 -3.92 -17.15
CA THR A 207 -19.38 -4.95 -17.99
C THR A 207 -18.32 -5.92 -18.50
N PRO A 208 -18.43 -7.23 -18.24
CA PRO A 208 -17.63 -8.22 -18.93
C PRO A 208 -18.27 -8.52 -20.29
N THR A 209 -17.52 -8.35 -21.38
CA THR A 209 -17.83 -9.15 -22.58
C THR A 209 -17.31 -10.55 -22.33
N ASN A 210 -18.24 -11.36 -21.81
CA ASN A 210 -18.37 -12.81 -21.93
C ASN A 210 -18.06 -13.63 -20.66
N ASN A 211 -19.15 -14.19 -20.12
CA ASN A 211 -19.28 -15.33 -19.19
C ASN A 211 -19.46 -15.02 -17.68
N ASN A 212 -20.66 -14.50 -17.36
CA ASN A 212 -21.55 -14.86 -16.23
C ASN A 212 -20.98 -15.24 -14.85
N GLN A 213 -20.26 -14.33 -14.21
CA GLN A 213 -20.44 -14.02 -12.77
C GLN A 213 -20.01 -12.58 -12.49
N GLU A 214 -20.95 -11.72 -12.08
CA GLU A 214 -20.65 -10.33 -11.71
C GLU A 214 -19.95 -10.28 -10.35
N ILE A 215 -18.63 -10.05 -10.34
CA ILE A 215 -17.93 -9.62 -9.13
C ILE A 215 -17.89 -8.08 -9.16
N SER A 216 -18.80 -7.46 -8.40
CA SER A 216 -18.84 -6.01 -8.24
C SER A 216 -17.78 -5.56 -7.23
N ALA A 217 -16.65 -5.04 -7.69
CA ALA A 217 -15.69 -4.36 -6.81
C ALA A 217 -16.10 -2.89 -6.66
N SER A 218 -16.55 -2.48 -5.47
CA SER A 218 -16.72 -1.06 -5.16
C SER A 218 -15.50 -0.54 -4.42
N PHE A 219 -14.85 0.46 -4.99
CA PHE A 219 -13.74 1.18 -4.40
C PHE A 219 -14.23 2.54 -3.87
N THR A 220 -13.84 2.93 -2.65
CA THR A 220 -14.08 4.28 -2.11
C THR A 220 -12.77 5.05 -2.02
N ILE A 221 -12.56 6.07 -2.88
CA ILE A 221 -11.56 7.12 -2.63
C ILE A 221 -12.16 8.05 -1.58
N SER A 222 -11.75 7.94 -0.32
CA SER A 222 -12.06 8.97 0.67
C SER A 222 -10.83 9.85 0.87
N GLY A 223 -10.87 11.07 0.33
CA GLY A 223 -9.93 12.13 0.70
C GLY A 223 -10.53 12.99 1.80
N THR A 224 -9.90 13.05 2.96
CA THR A 224 -10.16 14.10 3.96
C THR A 224 -8.95 15.00 4.05
N THR A 225 -9.13 16.28 3.76
CA THR A 225 -8.12 17.31 4.01
C THR A 225 -8.01 17.50 5.52
N ILE A 226 -6.97 16.95 6.13
CA ILE A 226 -6.55 17.34 7.49
C ILE A 226 -5.13 17.87 7.33
N MET A 227 -4.99 19.20 7.37
CA MET A 227 -3.70 19.91 7.32
C MET A 227 -2.77 19.46 6.18
N GLY A 228 -3.15 19.75 4.94
CA GLY A 228 -2.24 19.72 3.79
C GLY A 228 -1.84 18.35 3.23
N CYS A 229 -2.41 17.24 3.71
CA CYS A 229 -2.11 15.90 3.20
C CYS A 229 -3.36 15.28 2.53
N TYR A 230 -3.27 14.95 1.24
CA TYR A 230 -4.27 14.12 0.56
C TYR A 230 -3.93 12.65 0.81
N LEU A 231 -4.56 12.03 1.82
CA LEU A 231 -4.59 10.56 1.88
C LEU A 231 -5.66 10.07 0.91
N ILE A 232 -5.22 9.41 -0.17
CA ILE A 232 -6.08 8.57 -1.00
C ILE A 232 -6.08 7.20 -0.33
N PHE A 233 -7.12 6.88 0.44
CA PHE A 233 -7.31 5.50 0.88
C PHE A 233 -7.87 4.68 -0.26
N MET A 234 -7.16 3.62 -0.67
CA MET A 234 -7.68 2.61 -1.59
C MET A 234 -8.31 1.44 -0.82
N THR A 235 -9.64 1.40 -0.64
CA THR A 235 -10.34 0.29 0.05
C THR A 235 -11.34 -0.40 -0.88
N LEU A 236 -11.10 -1.68 -1.17
CA LEU A 236 -12.04 -2.54 -1.87
C LEU A 236 -13.02 -3.18 -0.89
N TYR A 237 -14.31 -3.08 -1.19
CA TYR A 237 -15.36 -3.82 -0.48
C TYR A 237 -15.88 -4.95 -1.38
N TYR A 238 -15.91 -6.17 -0.86
CA TYR A 238 -16.62 -7.30 -1.45
C TYR A 238 -17.99 -7.41 -0.78
N ASN A 239 -19.06 -7.40 -1.56
CA ASN A 239 -20.37 -7.84 -1.08
C ASN A 239 -20.48 -9.33 -1.40
N TYR A 240 -20.65 -10.17 -0.37
CA TYR A 240 -21.12 -11.55 -0.55
C TYR A 240 -22.64 -11.56 -0.67
#